data_AF-A0A517PWJ3-F1
#
_entry.id   AF-A0A517PWJ3-F1
#
_cell.length_a   1.000
_cell.length_b   1.000
_cell.length_c   1.000
_cell.angle_alpha   90.00
_cell.angle_beta   90.00
_cell.angle_gamma   90.00
#
_symmetry.space_group_name_H-M   'P 1'
#
loop_
_entity.id
_entity.type
_entity.pdbx_description
1 polymer ?
#
loop_
_entity_poly.entity_id
_entity_poly.type
_entity_poly.pdbx_seq_one_letter_code
_entity_poly.pdbx_strand_id
1 'polypeptide(L)'
;MLNHLLNQVACDPENTKLVFMPVSRLLVESVRSIGDVCIIPPGEVDLGKFRPIRNKELSTSNQNITHYAGQDLREIMTSLTGFNHELLADTPLVVFTTQLDWELFLDQDHESDIRLLRRLRATAERTFDLIRLHCCHFDFPGTLPGNVGSWHGSGAFLGAMIYTRPDHESYLIAGEAIECSIVTKGLGLDLDVDITDKLPESADGEVASVAIHGLSLLSDVMTANNDTIKFIRAMILLEFLANPDEFKNWKSLKGNIICHCASSKTHYLKLAHRFKELTSLKDANDNQIGIRTLVVHHGRFLDDIVPDSDDRRSLFRELQIYASSVLGDMLANATMSWAEFEELRNIKKNSLGV
;
A
#
# COMPACT_ATOMS: atom_id res chain seq x y z
N MET A 1 -3.84 20.85 -7.74
CA MET A 1 -4.54 19.55 -7.89
C MET A 1 -5.97 19.56 -7.36
N LEU A 2 -6.28 20.07 -6.16
CA LEU A 2 -7.68 20.11 -5.67
C LEU A 2 -8.66 20.77 -6.66
N ASN A 3 -8.30 21.90 -7.27
CA ASN A 3 -9.10 22.52 -8.33
C ASN A 3 -9.29 21.62 -9.56
N HIS A 4 -8.30 20.78 -9.88
CA HIS A 4 -8.41 19.80 -10.96
C HIS A 4 -9.41 18.71 -10.60
N LEU A 5 -9.36 18.16 -9.38
CA LEU A 5 -10.34 17.18 -8.90
C LEU A 5 -11.77 17.78 -8.88
N LEU A 6 -11.91 19.03 -8.43
CA LEU A 6 -13.19 19.75 -8.47
C LEU A 6 -13.69 19.98 -9.90
N ASN A 7 -12.79 20.21 -10.85
CA ASN A 7 -13.14 20.29 -12.27
C ASN A 7 -13.58 18.93 -12.83
N GLN A 8 -12.97 17.82 -12.41
CA GLN A 8 -13.43 16.48 -12.79
C GLN A 8 -14.86 16.22 -12.29
N VAL A 9 -15.14 16.56 -11.02
CA VAL A 9 -16.51 16.53 -10.47
C VAL A 9 -17.45 17.49 -11.22
N ALA A 10 -16.94 18.60 -11.76
CA ALA A 10 -17.73 19.52 -12.60
C ALA A 10 -18.16 18.90 -13.93
N CYS A 11 -17.30 18.09 -14.54
CA CYS A 11 -17.52 17.51 -15.85
C CYS A 11 -18.59 16.40 -15.84
N ASP A 12 -18.69 15.67 -14.73
CA ASP A 12 -19.67 14.59 -14.55
C ASP A 12 -20.20 14.59 -13.10
N PRO A 13 -21.04 15.57 -12.75
CA PRO A 13 -21.48 15.78 -11.37
C PRO A 13 -22.36 14.63 -10.83
N GLU A 14 -23.07 13.95 -11.73
CA GLU A 14 -24.01 12.88 -11.37
C GLU A 14 -23.30 11.59 -10.96
N ASN A 15 -22.17 11.25 -11.58
CA ASN A 15 -21.47 9.99 -11.29
C ASN A 15 -20.14 10.18 -10.56
N THR A 16 -19.46 11.32 -10.76
CA THR A 16 -18.16 11.57 -10.13
C THR A 16 -18.34 12.23 -8.76
N LYS A 17 -17.74 11.64 -7.73
CA LYS A 17 -17.77 12.14 -6.35
C LYS A 17 -16.36 12.45 -5.87
N LEU A 18 -16.23 13.46 -5.02
CA LEU A 18 -14.97 13.79 -4.36
C LEU A 18 -14.91 13.09 -3.01
N VAL A 19 -13.82 12.41 -2.72
CA VAL A 19 -13.65 11.58 -1.53
C VAL A 19 -12.51 12.16 -0.70
N PHE A 20 -12.73 12.28 0.61
CA PHE A 20 -11.74 12.65 1.60
C PHE A 20 -11.57 11.50 2.59
N MET A 21 -10.36 10.97 2.72
CA MET A 21 -10.03 9.91 3.67
C MET A 21 -8.87 10.36 4.57
N PRO A 22 -8.99 10.26 5.90
CA PRO A 22 -7.87 10.59 6.77
C PRO A 22 -6.77 9.54 6.65
N VAL A 23 -5.55 9.92 7.00
CA VAL A 23 -4.44 8.97 7.10
C VAL A 23 -3.71 9.20 8.41
N SER A 24 -3.74 8.19 9.27
CA SER A 24 -2.94 8.19 10.48
C SER A 24 -1.46 8.04 10.16
N ARG A 25 -0.60 8.53 11.06
CA ARG A 25 0.86 8.33 10.98
C ARG A 25 1.49 8.87 9.68
N LEU A 26 0.95 9.96 9.17
CA LEU A 26 1.50 10.70 8.04
C LEU A 26 1.74 12.14 8.52
N LEU A 27 2.94 12.66 8.29
CA LEU A 27 3.29 14.05 8.47
C LEU A 27 3.50 14.62 7.07
N VAL A 28 2.84 15.75 6.80
CA VAL A 28 2.89 16.42 5.51
C VAL A 28 2.74 17.91 5.76
N GLU A 29 3.72 18.70 5.30
CA GLU A 29 3.76 20.15 5.58
C GLU A 29 3.08 20.99 4.51
N SER A 30 2.91 20.45 3.30
CA SER A 30 2.30 21.16 2.17
C SER A 30 1.46 20.23 1.33
N VAL A 31 0.52 20.80 0.56
CA VAL A 31 -0.32 20.01 -0.35
C VAL A 31 0.56 19.32 -1.39
N ARG A 32 0.54 17.98 -1.41
CA ARG A 32 1.28 17.16 -2.38
C ARG A 32 0.31 16.47 -3.34
N SER A 33 0.74 16.27 -4.58
CA SER A 33 -0.05 15.56 -5.60
C SER A 33 0.80 14.42 -6.13
N ILE A 34 0.28 13.20 -6.03
CA ILE A 34 0.98 11.99 -6.44
C ILE A 34 -0.01 11.17 -7.24
N GLY A 35 0.21 11.03 -8.55
CA GLY A 35 -0.79 10.46 -9.45
C GLY A 35 -2.14 11.19 -9.35
N ASP A 36 -3.22 10.42 -9.16
CA ASP A 36 -4.59 10.93 -9.11
C ASP A 36 -5.06 11.30 -7.69
N VAL A 37 -4.18 11.20 -6.69
CA VAL A 37 -4.49 11.58 -5.31
C VAL A 37 -3.80 12.88 -4.91
N CYS A 38 -4.49 13.66 -4.09
CA CYS A 38 -3.99 14.87 -3.46
C CYS A 38 -3.88 14.61 -1.95
N ILE A 39 -2.68 14.77 -1.40
CA ILE A 39 -2.43 14.67 0.04
C ILE A 39 -2.43 16.09 0.60
N ILE A 40 -3.24 16.32 1.63
CA ILE A 40 -3.51 17.64 2.19
C ILE A 40 -3.17 17.63 3.68
N PRO A 41 -2.35 18.59 4.16
CA PRO A 41 -2.08 18.75 5.58
C PRO A 41 -3.34 19.06 6.42
N PRO A 42 -3.32 18.76 7.73
CA PRO A 42 -4.36 19.20 8.65
C PRO A 42 -4.63 20.71 8.54
N GLY A 43 -5.90 21.11 8.56
CA GLY A 43 -6.32 22.51 8.57
C GLY A 43 -6.19 23.28 7.23
N GLU A 44 -5.56 22.73 6.20
CA GLU A 44 -5.35 23.42 4.91
C GLU A 44 -6.63 23.52 4.06
N VAL A 45 -7.59 22.62 4.26
CA VAL A 45 -8.89 22.66 3.57
C VAL A 45 -10.00 23.00 4.54
N ASP A 46 -10.77 24.03 4.19
CA ASP A 46 -12.02 24.36 4.84
C ASP A 46 -13.11 23.34 4.44
N LEU A 47 -13.23 22.28 5.23
CA LEU A 47 -14.22 21.21 5.04
C LEU A 47 -15.67 21.72 5.15
N GLY A 48 -15.90 22.85 5.82
CA GLY A 48 -17.23 23.46 5.95
C GLY A 48 -17.84 23.86 4.61
N LYS A 49 -16.99 24.19 3.61
CA LYS A 49 -17.42 24.50 2.23
C LYS A 49 -18.07 23.31 1.51
N PHE A 50 -17.87 22.09 2.01
CA PHE A 50 -18.46 20.88 1.43
C PHE A 50 -19.75 20.43 2.14
N ARG A 51 -20.25 21.25 3.09
CA ARG A 51 -21.51 21.02 3.84
C ARG A 51 -21.64 19.58 4.35
N PRO A 52 -20.73 19.13 5.24
CA PRO A 52 -20.85 17.82 5.87
C PRO A 52 -22.16 17.70 6.66
N ILE A 53 -22.95 16.68 6.35
CA ILE A 53 -24.16 16.34 7.09
C ILE A 53 -23.73 15.61 8.36
N ARG A 54 -24.19 16.10 9.51
CA ARG A 54 -23.91 15.45 10.80
C ARG A 54 -24.73 14.17 10.90
N ASN A 55 -24.05 13.04 11.12
CA ASN A 55 -24.69 11.76 11.40
C ASN A 55 -25.49 11.82 12.70
N LYS A 56 -26.61 11.10 12.75
CA LYS A 56 -27.34 10.83 13.99
C LYS A 56 -26.44 10.19 15.04
N GLU A 57 -26.67 10.57 16.29
CA GLU A 57 -25.97 10.04 17.46
C GLU A 57 -26.96 9.29 18.34
N LEU A 58 -26.49 8.27 19.06
CA LEU A 58 -27.32 7.56 20.01
C LEU A 58 -27.69 8.50 21.17
N SER A 59 -28.98 8.78 21.36
CA SER A 59 -29.43 9.59 22.50
C SER A 59 -29.03 8.91 23.81
N THR A 60 -28.44 9.67 24.74
CA THR A 60 -27.94 9.19 26.05
C THR A 60 -29.01 8.58 26.97
N SER A 61 -30.29 8.72 26.63
CA SER A 61 -31.41 8.10 27.33
C SER A 61 -31.68 6.69 26.80
N ASN A 62 -31.22 5.64 27.50
CA ASN A 62 -31.65 4.21 27.53
C ASN A 62 -32.48 3.60 26.36
N GLN A 63 -32.37 4.09 25.13
CA GLN A 63 -33.08 3.57 23.97
C GLN A 63 -32.26 2.40 23.42
N ASN A 64 -32.90 1.24 23.32
CA ASN A 64 -32.28 0.08 22.69
C ASN A 64 -31.99 0.36 21.21
N ILE A 65 -30.76 0.05 20.78
CA ILE A 65 -30.28 0.17 19.39
C ILE A 65 -31.23 -0.53 18.40
N THR A 66 -31.96 -1.56 18.85
CA THR A 66 -32.90 -2.36 18.06
C THR A 66 -34.07 -1.58 17.46
N HIS A 67 -34.29 -0.33 17.86
CA HIS A 67 -35.36 0.53 17.31
C HIS A 67 -34.94 1.31 16.06
N TYR A 68 -33.65 1.39 15.75
CA TYR A 68 -33.14 2.08 14.58
C TYR A 68 -33.03 1.11 13.40
N ALA A 69 -33.39 1.57 12.21
CA ALA A 69 -33.30 0.81 10.96
C ALA A 69 -32.97 1.75 9.80
N GLY A 70 -32.48 1.17 8.70
CA GLY A 70 -32.13 1.92 7.49
C GLY A 70 -31.08 2.99 7.74
N GLN A 71 -31.31 4.18 7.19
CA GLN A 71 -30.39 5.30 7.23
C GLN A 71 -30.03 5.75 8.67
N ASP A 72 -30.99 5.71 9.60
CA ASP A 72 -30.75 6.13 10.98
C ASP A 72 -29.74 5.22 11.69
N LEU A 73 -29.87 3.91 11.48
CA LEU A 73 -28.93 2.93 12.05
C LEU A 73 -27.54 3.10 11.44
N ARG A 74 -27.47 3.29 10.11
CA ARG A 74 -26.23 3.51 9.37
C ARG A 74 -25.45 4.73 9.89
N GLU A 75 -26.15 5.85 10.11
CA GLU A 75 -25.57 7.07 10.66
C GLU A 75 -25.07 6.88 12.10
N ILE A 76 -25.88 6.24 12.96
CA ILE A 76 -25.49 5.93 14.34
C ILE A 76 -24.25 5.04 14.38
N MET A 77 -24.18 4.00 13.54
CA MET A 77 -23.02 3.10 13.48
C MET A 77 -21.75 3.86 13.10
N THR A 78 -21.83 4.79 12.13
CA THR A 78 -20.71 5.67 11.80
C THR A 78 -20.31 6.54 12.99
N SER A 79 -21.27 7.21 13.64
CA SER A 79 -21.00 8.07 14.80
C SER A 79 -20.35 7.32 15.97
N LEU A 80 -20.72 6.05 16.19
CA LEU A 80 -20.14 5.21 17.25
C LEU A 80 -18.66 4.89 17.04
N THR A 81 -18.15 5.00 15.81
CA THR A 81 -16.70 4.85 15.55
C THR A 81 -15.88 6.05 16.04
N GLY A 82 -16.54 7.19 16.34
CA GLY A 82 -15.88 8.46 16.64
C GLY A 82 -15.44 9.25 15.40
N PHE A 83 -15.75 8.77 14.20
CA PHE A 83 -15.45 9.48 12.95
C PHE A 83 -16.40 10.66 12.75
N ASN A 84 -15.85 11.86 12.56
CA ASN A 84 -16.60 13.09 12.33
C ASN A 84 -15.77 14.09 11.50
N HIS A 85 -16.39 15.22 11.13
CA HIS A 85 -15.74 16.22 10.29
C HIS A 85 -14.63 17.01 11.00
N GLU A 86 -14.70 17.17 12.33
CA GLU A 86 -13.66 17.83 13.12
C GLU A 86 -12.37 17.01 13.08
N LEU A 87 -12.49 15.69 13.20
CA LEU A 87 -11.40 14.74 13.06
C LEU A 87 -10.73 14.83 11.69
N LEU A 88 -11.51 15.02 10.62
CA LEU A 88 -10.95 15.21 9.28
C LEU A 88 -10.16 16.52 9.17
N ALA A 89 -10.60 17.58 9.85
CA ALA A 89 -9.87 18.85 9.85
C ALA A 89 -8.52 18.74 10.57
N ASP A 90 -8.43 17.89 11.60
CA ASP A 90 -7.24 17.69 12.43
C ASP A 90 -6.31 16.57 11.93
N THR A 91 -6.61 15.93 10.80
CA THR A 91 -5.81 14.83 10.25
C THR A 91 -5.36 15.11 8.82
N PRO A 92 -4.21 14.56 8.39
CA PRO A 92 -3.84 14.58 6.98
C PRO A 92 -4.89 13.86 6.15
N LEU A 93 -5.27 14.45 5.02
CA LEU A 93 -6.31 13.94 4.15
C LEU A 93 -5.73 13.46 2.83
N VAL A 94 -6.20 12.31 2.36
CA VAL A 94 -6.05 11.86 0.98
C VAL A 94 -7.36 12.16 0.25
N VAL A 95 -7.24 12.94 -0.81
CA VAL A 95 -8.37 13.45 -1.59
C VAL A 95 -8.27 13.00 -3.03
N PHE A 96 -9.32 12.39 -3.54
CA PHE A 96 -9.38 11.86 -4.90
C PHE A 96 -10.83 11.77 -5.38
N THR A 97 -11.02 11.50 -6.66
CA THR A 97 -12.36 11.30 -7.24
C THR A 97 -12.68 9.83 -7.43
N THR A 98 -13.95 9.48 -7.34
CA THR A 98 -14.45 8.12 -7.63
C THR A 98 -15.76 8.17 -8.39
N GLN A 99 -16.06 7.09 -9.12
CA GLN A 99 -17.37 6.87 -9.73
C GLN A 99 -18.29 6.20 -8.73
N LEU A 100 -19.43 6.84 -8.43
CA LEU A 100 -20.40 6.36 -7.46
C LEU A 100 -21.81 6.79 -7.88
N ASP A 101 -22.69 5.79 -8.04
CA ASP A 101 -24.13 5.98 -8.15
C ASP A 101 -24.67 6.50 -6.82
N TRP A 102 -25.14 7.75 -6.83
CA TRP A 102 -25.52 8.47 -5.63
C TRP A 102 -26.85 8.01 -5.05
N GLU A 103 -27.84 7.76 -5.91
CA GLU A 103 -29.14 7.26 -5.47
C GLU A 103 -29.00 5.88 -4.85
N LEU A 104 -28.21 5.01 -5.51
CA LEU A 104 -27.90 3.72 -4.95
C LEU A 104 -27.22 3.87 -3.59
N PHE A 105 -26.20 4.73 -3.46
CA PHE A 105 -25.48 4.95 -2.19
C PHE A 105 -26.37 5.40 -1.02
N LEU A 106 -27.39 6.21 -1.28
CA LEU A 106 -28.31 6.69 -0.24
C LEU A 106 -29.24 5.59 0.27
N ASP A 107 -29.58 4.61 -0.57
CA ASP A 107 -30.46 3.49 -0.23
C ASP A 107 -29.74 2.26 0.38
N GLN A 108 -28.42 2.34 0.59
CA GLN A 108 -27.63 1.21 1.12
C GLN A 108 -27.57 1.15 2.66
N ASP A 109 -27.16 -0.02 3.17
CA ASP A 109 -26.91 -0.28 4.57
C ASP A 109 -25.43 -0.06 4.99
N HIS A 110 -25.15 -0.20 6.28
CA HIS A 110 -23.81 -0.02 6.83
C HIS A 110 -22.78 -1.06 6.31
N GLU A 111 -23.21 -2.29 6.01
CA GLU A 111 -22.31 -3.30 5.44
C GLU A 111 -21.84 -2.88 4.03
N SER A 112 -22.72 -2.22 3.27
CA SER A 112 -22.36 -1.63 1.99
C SER A 112 -21.40 -0.46 2.12
N ASP A 113 -21.49 0.35 3.18
CA ASP A 113 -20.48 1.35 3.51
C ASP A 113 -19.11 0.72 3.78
N ILE A 114 -19.07 -0.39 4.52
CA ILE A 114 -17.82 -1.13 4.78
C ILE A 114 -17.20 -1.62 3.46
N ARG A 115 -18.01 -2.18 2.56
CA ARG A 115 -17.54 -2.57 1.21
C ARG A 115 -17.05 -1.37 0.39
N LEU A 116 -17.76 -0.25 0.45
CA LEU A 116 -17.35 0.99 -0.22
C LEU A 116 -16.03 1.51 0.33
N LEU A 117 -15.86 1.56 1.64
CA LEU A 117 -14.62 1.98 2.30
C LEU A 117 -13.43 1.12 1.88
N ARG A 118 -13.60 -0.20 1.78
CA ARG A 118 -12.54 -1.11 1.26
C ARG A 118 -12.16 -0.76 -0.18
N ARG A 119 -13.14 -0.48 -1.04
CA ARG A 119 -12.91 -0.07 -2.44
C ARG A 119 -12.20 1.28 -2.55
N LEU A 120 -12.65 2.27 -1.76
CA LEU A 120 -12.05 3.61 -1.72
C LEU A 120 -10.60 3.54 -1.23
N ARG A 121 -10.35 2.81 -0.14
CA ARG A 121 -9.00 2.53 0.35
C ARG A 121 -8.15 1.89 -0.74
N ALA A 122 -8.61 0.80 -1.37
CA ALA A 122 -7.84 0.10 -2.40
C ALA A 122 -7.45 1.00 -3.58
N THR A 123 -8.27 2.00 -3.90
CA THR A 123 -7.96 3.00 -4.94
C THR A 123 -6.78 3.87 -4.52
N ALA A 124 -6.82 4.42 -3.30
CA ALA A 124 -5.78 5.29 -2.79
C ALA A 124 -4.48 4.54 -2.41
N GLU A 125 -4.59 3.30 -1.91
CA GLU A 125 -3.45 2.48 -1.48
C GLU A 125 -2.46 2.22 -2.61
N ARG A 126 -2.91 2.15 -3.86
CA ARG A 126 -2.00 2.04 -5.02
C ARG A 126 -0.97 3.17 -5.09
N THR A 127 -1.39 4.39 -4.73
CA THR A 127 -0.44 5.51 -4.63
C THR A 127 0.45 5.38 -3.41
N PHE A 128 -0.09 4.88 -2.30
CA PHE A 128 0.71 4.63 -1.10
C PHE A 128 1.74 3.52 -1.29
N ASP A 129 1.53 2.59 -2.22
CA ASP A 129 2.54 1.59 -2.57
C ASP A 129 3.77 2.24 -3.24
N LEU A 130 3.57 3.25 -4.09
CA LEU A 130 4.68 4.08 -4.59
C LEU A 130 5.34 4.88 -3.47
N ILE A 131 4.56 5.52 -2.60
CA ILE A 131 5.11 6.25 -1.45
C ILE A 131 5.99 5.32 -0.60
N ARG A 132 5.53 4.08 -0.37
CA ARG A 132 6.29 3.07 0.38
C ARG A 132 7.56 2.67 -0.35
N LEU A 133 7.53 2.50 -1.68
CA LEU A 133 8.74 2.21 -2.47
C LEU A 133 9.82 3.28 -2.25
N HIS A 134 9.46 4.56 -2.30
CA HIS A 134 10.43 5.66 -2.26
C HIS A 134 10.82 6.08 -0.84
N CYS A 135 9.91 5.96 0.14
CA CYS A 135 10.09 6.60 1.44
C CYS A 135 10.15 5.62 2.62
N CYS A 136 9.80 4.35 2.45
CA CYS A 136 9.71 3.38 3.54
C CYS A 136 10.78 2.28 3.44
N HIS A 137 11.10 1.67 4.58
CA HIS A 137 12.18 0.67 4.67
C HIS A 137 11.74 -0.61 5.37
N PHE A 138 12.19 -1.76 4.87
CA PHE A 138 11.89 -3.09 5.43
C PHE A 138 12.43 -3.25 6.86
N ASP A 139 13.60 -2.66 7.15
CA ASP A 139 14.25 -2.73 8.46
C ASP A 139 13.71 -1.71 9.48
N PHE A 140 12.90 -0.76 9.03
CA PHE A 140 12.40 0.33 9.86
C PHE A 140 10.88 0.58 9.70
N PRO A 141 10.02 -0.34 10.19
CA PRO A 141 8.57 -0.22 10.07
C PRO A 141 7.98 0.98 10.80
N GLY A 142 8.76 1.64 11.67
CA GLY A 142 8.34 2.83 12.39
C GLY A 142 8.02 4.03 11.50
N THR A 143 8.46 4.00 10.24
CA THR A 143 8.21 5.05 9.22
C THR A 143 7.02 4.77 8.33
N LEU A 144 6.28 3.68 8.57
CA LEU A 144 5.13 3.37 7.71
C LEU A 144 3.94 4.30 8.01
N PRO A 145 3.31 4.85 6.97
CA PRO A 145 2.03 5.52 7.12
C PRO A 145 0.96 4.51 7.52
N GLY A 146 -0.10 5.01 8.16
CA GLY A 146 -1.30 4.23 8.40
C GLY A 146 -2.03 3.89 7.10
N ASN A 147 -3.05 3.04 7.21
CA ASN A 147 -3.92 2.74 6.08
C ASN A 147 -4.73 3.98 5.68
N VAL A 148 -5.01 4.13 4.39
CA VAL A 148 -5.89 5.21 3.93
C VAL A 148 -7.30 5.00 4.49
N GLY A 149 -7.86 6.04 5.10
CA GLY A 149 -9.12 6.01 5.85
C GLY A 149 -8.96 5.89 7.36
N SER A 150 -7.75 5.61 7.86
CA SER A 150 -7.49 5.46 9.29
C SER A 150 -7.19 6.79 9.97
N TRP A 151 -7.44 6.88 11.27
CA TRP A 151 -7.06 8.02 12.13
C TRP A 151 -6.43 7.53 13.43
N HIS A 152 -5.87 8.45 14.22
CA HIS A 152 -5.26 8.08 15.48
C HIS A 152 -6.29 7.46 16.44
N GLY A 153 -6.06 6.23 16.87
CA GLY A 153 -6.97 5.50 17.74
C GLY A 153 -8.15 4.82 17.04
N SER A 154 -8.21 4.83 15.69
CA SER A 154 -9.30 4.19 14.94
C SER A 154 -9.32 2.67 15.03
N GLY A 155 -8.22 2.04 15.45
CA GLY A 155 -8.12 0.58 15.48
C GLY A 155 -8.36 0.00 14.08
N ALA A 156 -9.37 -0.85 13.95
CA ALA A 156 -9.76 -1.48 12.69
C ALA A 156 -10.77 -0.65 11.86
N PHE A 157 -11.18 0.53 12.36
CA PHE A 157 -12.11 1.41 11.66
C PHE A 157 -11.42 2.23 10.57
N LEU A 158 -12.11 2.37 9.43
CA LEU A 158 -11.83 3.32 8.37
C LEU A 158 -13.00 4.29 8.23
N GLY A 159 -12.72 5.49 7.72
CA GLY A 159 -13.71 6.53 7.52
C GLY A 159 -13.46 7.29 6.22
N ALA A 160 -14.53 7.82 5.64
CA ALA A 160 -14.48 8.67 4.47
C ALA A 160 -15.59 9.72 4.53
N MET A 161 -15.30 10.90 4.01
CA MET A 161 -16.31 11.90 3.64
C MET A 161 -16.45 11.93 2.13
N ILE A 162 -17.68 11.78 1.64
CA ILE A 162 -18.00 11.74 0.21
C ILE A 162 -18.83 12.97 -0.12
N TYR A 163 -18.30 13.80 -1.00
CA TYR A 163 -18.93 15.03 -1.48
C TYR A 163 -19.59 14.83 -2.85
N THR A 164 -20.81 15.32 -2.97
CA THR A 164 -21.58 15.37 -4.21
C THR A 164 -21.82 16.81 -4.66
N ARG A 165 -21.71 17.08 -5.96
CA ARG A 165 -21.93 18.43 -6.50
C ARG A 165 -23.41 18.80 -6.69
N PRO A 166 -24.29 17.92 -7.19
CA PRO A 166 -25.72 18.22 -7.36
C PRO A 166 -26.39 18.78 -6.09
N ASP A 167 -26.22 18.09 -4.95
CA ASP A 167 -26.84 18.51 -3.69
C ASP A 167 -25.96 19.47 -2.88
N HIS A 168 -24.69 19.59 -3.27
CA HIS A 168 -23.65 20.33 -2.55
C HIS A 168 -23.63 19.96 -1.07
N GLU A 169 -23.56 18.66 -0.80
CA GLU A 169 -23.56 18.06 0.54
C GLU A 169 -22.50 16.96 0.62
N SER A 170 -22.05 16.67 1.85
CA SER A 170 -21.12 15.58 2.10
C SER A 170 -21.64 14.62 3.15
N TYR A 171 -21.48 13.33 2.89
CA TYR A 171 -21.88 12.25 3.79
C TYR A 171 -20.64 11.62 4.41
N LEU A 172 -20.70 11.36 5.72
CA LEU A 172 -19.64 10.68 6.46
C LEU A 172 -20.02 9.23 6.67
N ILE A 173 -19.14 8.33 6.26
CA ILE A 173 -19.27 6.89 6.49
C ILE A 173 -18.02 6.39 7.23
N ALA A 174 -18.19 5.50 8.19
CA ALA A 174 -17.09 4.81 8.84
C ALA A 174 -17.52 3.42 9.30
N GLY A 175 -16.58 2.47 9.36
CA GLY A 175 -16.88 1.09 9.74
C GLY A 175 -15.62 0.22 9.84
N GLU A 176 -15.77 -0.98 10.41
CA GLU A 176 -14.67 -1.92 10.62
C GLU A 176 -14.26 -2.55 9.28
N ALA A 177 -13.31 -1.90 8.60
CA ALA A 177 -12.95 -2.19 7.22
C ALA A 177 -11.48 -2.63 7.05
N ILE A 178 -10.73 -2.81 8.14
CA ILE A 178 -9.38 -3.37 8.14
C ILE A 178 -9.42 -4.85 8.54
N GLU A 179 -8.92 -5.74 7.67
CA GLU A 179 -9.08 -7.19 7.86
C GLU A 179 -7.87 -7.91 8.50
N CYS A 180 -6.64 -7.40 8.38
CA CYS A 180 -5.45 -8.20 8.71
C CYS A 180 -4.45 -7.54 9.67
N SER A 181 -3.98 -6.33 9.38
CA SER A 181 -2.87 -5.74 10.14
C SER A 181 -2.98 -4.23 10.25
N ILE A 182 -2.77 -3.74 11.46
CA ILE A 182 -2.68 -2.31 11.78
C ILE A 182 -1.23 -2.04 12.19
N VAL A 183 -0.61 -1.05 11.55
CA VAL A 183 0.71 -0.58 11.97
C VAL A 183 0.54 0.27 13.23
N THR A 184 0.92 -0.26 14.38
CA THR A 184 0.70 0.40 15.69
C THR A 184 1.96 1.02 16.27
N LYS A 185 3.16 0.76 15.72
CA LYS A 185 4.45 1.18 16.32
C LYS A 185 5.19 2.19 15.46
N GLY A 186 5.75 3.23 16.08
CA GLY A 186 6.63 4.24 15.45
C GLY A 186 5.97 5.60 15.27
N LEU A 187 6.71 6.54 14.67
CA LEU A 187 6.28 7.94 14.51
C LEU A 187 5.42 8.17 13.27
N GLY A 188 5.51 7.28 12.28
CA GLY A 188 4.87 7.46 10.99
C GLY A 188 5.82 7.99 9.92
N LEU A 189 5.26 8.27 8.76
CA LEU A 189 5.99 8.76 7.59
C LEU A 189 6.04 10.28 7.61
N ASP A 190 7.23 10.85 7.46
CA ASP A 190 7.41 12.26 7.10
C ASP A 190 7.51 12.36 5.57
N LEU A 191 6.50 12.96 4.93
CA LEU A 191 6.39 13.02 3.48
C LEU A 191 6.95 14.34 2.96
N ASP A 192 8.26 14.36 2.76
CA ASP A 192 9.00 15.50 2.18
C ASP A 192 9.64 15.20 0.81
N VAL A 193 9.21 14.12 0.16
CA VAL A 193 9.75 13.72 -1.16
C VAL A 193 8.76 14.07 -2.26
N ASP A 194 9.27 14.74 -3.31
CA ASP A 194 8.53 14.92 -4.55
C ASP A 194 8.58 13.64 -5.39
N ILE A 195 7.50 12.86 -5.33
CA ILE A 195 7.32 11.66 -6.15
C ILE A 195 6.70 12.10 -7.47
N THR A 196 7.54 12.18 -8.51
CA THR A 196 7.12 12.57 -9.86
C THR A 196 6.67 11.40 -10.72
N ASP A 197 6.92 10.17 -10.28
CA ASP A 197 6.59 8.97 -11.03
C ASP A 197 5.06 8.84 -11.18
N LYS A 198 4.59 8.79 -12.43
CA LYS A 198 3.20 8.43 -12.70
C LYS A 198 3.04 6.95 -12.37
N LEU A 199 2.09 6.61 -11.50
CA LEU A 199 1.70 5.22 -11.31
C LEU A 199 1.26 4.67 -12.68
N PRO A 200 1.90 3.60 -13.19
CA PRO A 200 1.47 3.02 -14.44
C PRO A 200 0.06 2.44 -14.28
N GLU A 201 -0.70 2.44 -15.35
CA GLU A 201 -2.00 1.79 -15.42
C GLU A 201 -1.80 0.36 -15.94
N SER A 202 -2.63 -0.59 -15.49
CA SER A 202 -2.54 -1.98 -15.98
C SER A 202 -2.71 -2.08 -17.50
N ALA A 203 -3.33 -1.08 -18.13
CA ALA A 203 -3.50 -0.98 -19.58
C ALA A 203 -2.24 -0.50 -20.32
N ASP A 204 -1.22 0.03 -19.63
CA ASP A 204 -0.01 0.57 -20.26
C ASP A 204 0.88 -0.55 -20.84
N GLY A 205 0.86 -1.74 -20.24
CA GLY A 205 1.65 -2.89 -20.67
C GLY A 205 1.57 -4.07 -19.68
N GLU A 206 2.11 -5.23 -20.08
CA GLU A 206 2.18 -6.39 -19.18
C GLU A 206 3.12 -6.11 -18.00
N VAL A 207 4.25 -5.43 -18.26
CA VAL A 207 5.21 -5.04 -17.21
C VAL A 207 4.56 -4.07 -16.21
N ALA A 208 3.74 -3.12 -16.66
CA ALA A 208 2.97 -2.25 -15.78
C ALA A 208 2.11 -3.06 -14.80
N SER A 209 1.36 -4.04 -15.30
CA SER A 209 0.51 -4.91 -14.47
C SER A 209 1.33 -5.70 -13.44
N VAL A 210 2.49 -6.23 -13.84
CA VAL A 210 3.42 -6.92 -12.93
C VAL A 210 4.00 -5.96 -11.89
N ALA A 211 4.41 -4.76 -12.30
CA ALA A 211 4.97 -3.76 -11.40
C ALA A 211 3.96 -3.32 -10.33
N ILE A 212 2.71 -3.05 -10.71
CA ILE A 212 1.63 -2.68 -9.78
C ILE A 212 1.41 -3.79 -8.73
N HIS A 213 1.36 -5.05 -9.16
CA HIS A 213 1.23 -6.16 -8.22
C HIS A 213 2.47 -6.32 -7.33
N GLY A 214 3.66 -6.14 -7.89
CA GLY A 214 4.92 -6.16 -7.15
C GLY A 214 5.02 -5.05 -6.10
N LEU A 215 4.49 -3.87 -6.38
CA LEU A 215 4.37 -2.76 -5.41
C LEU A 215 3.44 -3.13 -4.25
N SER A 216 2.29 -3.76 -4.53
CA SER A 216 1.41 -4.28 -3.48
C SER A 216 2.11 -5.33 -2.61
N LEU A 217 2.84 -6.27 -3.22
CA LEU A 217 3.61 -7.27 -2.49
C LEU A 217 4.74 -6.65 -1.66
N LEU A 218 5.40 -5.60 -2.15
CA LEU A 218 6.38 -4.81 -1.39
C LEU A 218 5.76 -4.22 -0.12
N SER A 219 4.57 -3.62 -0.23
CA SER A 219 3.82 -3.10 0.91
C SER A 219 3.43 -4.21 1.91
N ASP A 220 3.11 -5.40 1.42
CA ASP A 220 2.84 -6.57 2.28
C ASP A 220 4.07 -7.01 3.07
N VAL A 221 5.28 -6.91 2.50
CA VAL A 221 6.52 -7.15 3.25
C VAL A 221 6.63 -6.14 4.39
N MET A 222 6.44 -4.86 4.11
CA MET A 222 6.62 -3.79 5.08
C MET A 222 5.64 -3.89 6.26
N THR A 223 4.40 -4.28 5.99
CA THR A 223 3.32 -4.40 6.98
C THR A 223 3.30 -5.74 7.73
N ALA A 224 4.24 -6.64 7.45
CA ALA A 224 4.34 -7.92 8.13
C ALA A 224 4.53 -7.77 9.64
N ASN A 225 3.82 -8.62 10.40
CA ASN A 225 3.72 -8.52 11.87
C ASN A 225 4.92 -9.10 12.64
N ASN A 226 5.82 -9.83 11.98
CA ASN A 226 7.08 -10.31 12.56
C ASN A 226 8.13 -10.55 11.47
N ASP A 227 9.40 -10.67 11.87
CA ASP A 227 10.54 -10.82 10.97
C ASP A 227 10.48 -12.10 10.13
N THR A 228 9.98 -13.22 10.68
CA THR A 228 9.85 -14.48 9.93
C THR A 228 8.85 -14.34 8.77
N ILE A 229 7.65 -13.79 9.05
CA ILE A 229 6.64 -13.53 8.02
C ILE A 229 7.13 -12.49 7.02
N LYS A 230 7.82 -11.43 7.48
CA LYS A 230 8.43 -10.42 6.61
C LYS A 230 9.41 -11.07 5.63
N PHE A 231 10.29 -11.93 6.12
CA PHE A 231 11.25 -12.64 5.28
C PHE A 231 10.55 -13.55 4.27
N ILE A 232 9.54 -14.31 4.68
CA ILE A 232 8.76 -15.17 3.76
C ILE A 232 8.12 -14.31 2.65
N ARG A 233 7.46 -13.20 3.01
CA ARG A 233 6.85 -12.28 2.04
C ARG A 233 7.88 -11.64 1.11
N ALA A 234 9.05 -11.26 1.63
CA ALA A 234 10.14 -10.74 0.81
C ALA A 234 10.64 -11.78 -0.20
N MET A 235 10.75 -13.05 0.19
CA MET A 235 11.11 -14.11 -0.74
C MET A 235 10.04 -14.34 -1.80
N ILE A 236 8.75 -14.32 -1.44
CA ILE A 236 7.63 -14.42 -2.39
C ILE A 236 7.66 -13.25 -3.39
N LEU A 237 7.88 -12.02 -2.91
CA LEU A 237 8.03 -10.85 -3.76
C LEU A 237 9.17 -11.04 -4.78
N LEU A 238 10.33 -11.48 -4.33
CA LEU A 238 11.48 -11.71 -5.22
C LEU A 238 11.22 -12.85 -6.23
N GLU A 239 10.52 -13.91 -5.83
CA GLU A 239 10.08 -14.99 -6.75
C GLU A 239 9.15 -14.42 -7.83
N PHE A 240 8.13 -13.67 -7.42
CA PHE A 240 7.15 -13.04 -8.31
C PHE A 240 7.83 -12.07 -9.29
N LEU A 241 8.69 -11.17 -8.79
CA LEU A 241 9.42 -10.22 -9.64
C LEU A 241 10.32 -10.92 -10.65
N ALA A 242 10.91 -12.07 -10.29
CA ALA A 242 11.75 -12.83 -11.20
C ALA A 242 10.94 -13.58 -12.28
N ASN A 243 9.74 -14.04 -11.95
CA ASN A 243 8.83 -14.73 -12.87
C ASN A 243 7.36 -14.70 -12.35
N PRO A 244 6.48 -13.84 -12.90
CA PRO A 244 5.13 -13.65 -12.40
C PRO A 244 4.17 -14.80 -12.74
N ASP A 245 4.41 -15.50 -13.85
CA ASP A 245 3.45 -16.51 -14.37
C ASP A 245 3.59 -17.89 -13.74
N GLU A 246 4.80 -18.24 -13.27
CA GLU A 246 5.08 -19.60 -12.78
C GLU A 246 6.07 -19.62 -11.62
N PHE A 247 5.77 -20.43 -10.61
CA PHE A 247 6.74 -20.80 -9.59
C PHE A 247 7.84 -21.68 -10.19
N LYS A 248 8.99 -21.06 -10.50
CA LYS A 248 10.21 -21.76 -10.97
C LYS A 248 11.19 -21.97 -9.82
N ASN A 249 12.16 -22.87 -10.03
CA ASN A 249 13.24 -23.11 -9.08
C ASN A 249 14.15 -21.87 -8.96
N TRP A 250 14.51 -21.47 -7.73
CA TRP A 250 15.43 -20.35 -7.45
C TRP A 250 16.75 -20.37 -8.22
N LYS A 251 17.23 -21.56 -8.59
CA LYS A 251 18.46 -21.72 -9.37
C LYS A 251 18.37 -21.00 -10.72
N SER A 252 17.21 -20.97 -11.37
CA SER A 252 16.98 -20.23 -12.61
C SER A 252 16.51 -18.79 -12.37
N LEU A 253 15.79 -18.53 -11.28
CA LEU A 253 15.20 -17.20 -11.00
C LEU A 253 16.21 -16.14 -10.59
N LYS A 254 17.25 -16.50 -9.81
CA LYS A 254 18.17 -15.50 -9.24
C LYS A 254 18.86 -14.62 -10.29
N GLY A 255 19.16 -15.17 -11.47
CA GLY A 255 19.80 -14.41 -12.54
C GLY A 255 18.92 -13.27 -13.07
N ASN A 256 17.60 -13.44 -13.01
CA ASN A 256 16.61 -12.42 -13.40
C ASN A 256 16.50 -11.29 -12.38
N ILE A 257 17.00 -11.46 -11.15
CA ILE A 257 17.03 -10.41 -10.12
C ILE A 257 18.40 -9.74 -10.11
N ILE A 258 19.47 -10.55 -10.06
CA ILE A 258 20.85 -10.07 -9.91
C ILE A 258 21.26 -9.13 -11.04
N CYS A 259 20.78 -9.36 -12.26
CA CYS A 259 21.10 -8.50 -13.41
C CYS A 259 20.65 -7.03 -13.25
N HIS A 260 19.68 -6.76 -12.37
CA HIS A 260 19.23 -5.40 -12.05
C HIS A 260 20.08 -4.73 -10.96
N CYS A 261 20.83 -5.52 -10.17
CA CYS A 261 21.60 -5.03 -9.02
C CYS A 261 23.12 -5.00 -9.29
N ALA A 262 23.59 -5.86 -10.20
CA ALA A 262 25.01 -6.03 -10.46
C ALA A 262 25.56 -4.92 -11.36
N SER A 263 26.78 -4.46 -11.05
CA SER A 263 27.51 -3.44 -11.80
C SER A 263 28.70 -3.99 -12.59
N SER A 264 29.03 -5.27 -12.39
CA SER A 264 30.12 -5.98 -13.08
C SER A 264 29.94 -7.49 -12.97
N LYS A 265 30.67 -8.26 -13.79
CA LYS A 265 30.74 -9.73 -13.69
C LYS A 265 31.07 -10.22 -12.29
N THR A 266 32.08 -9.61 -11.66
CA THR A 266 32.52 -9.98 -10.31
C THR A 266 31.43 -9.71 -9.29
N HIS A 267 30.73 -8.57 -9.39
CA HIS A 267 29.61 -8.26 -8.51
C HIS A 267 28.45 -9.24 -8.73
N TYR A 268 28.12 -9.57 -9.98
CA TYR A 268 27.12 -10.57 -10.32
C TYR A 268 27.41 -11.94 -9.68
N LEU A 269 28.65 -12.42 -9.76
CA LEU A 269 29.04 -13.71 -9.17
C LEU A 269 28.99 -13.69 -7.64
N LYS A 270 29.34 -12.57 -7.00
CA LYS A 270 29.19 -12.39 -5.54
C LYS A 270 27.72 -12.45 -5.13
N LEU A 271 26.85 -11.72 -5.83
CA LEU A 271 25.41 -11.77 -5.59
C LEU A 271 24.85 -13.18 -5.87
N ALA A 272 25.32 -13.87 -6.90
CA ALA A 272 24.90 -15.23 -7.21
C ALA A 272 25.29 -16.25 -6.13
N HIS A 273 26.39 -16.02 -5.39
CA HIS A 273 26.76 -16.75 -4.19
C HIS A 273 25.86 -16.38 -3.02
N ARG A 274 25.66 -15.08 -2.78
CA ARG A 274 24.78 -14.58 -1.71
C ARG A 274 23.33 -15.09 -1.85
N PHE A 275 22.79 -15.15 -3.05
CA PHE A 275 21.48 -15.76 -3.30
C PHE A 275 21.45 -17.26 -2.95
N LYS A 276 22.58 -17.99 -3.03
CA LYS A 276 22.63 -19.38 -2.53
C LYS A 276 22.48 -19.38 -1.01
N GLU A 277 23.20 -18.53 -0.28
CA GLU A 277 23.06 -18.37 1.18
C GLU A 277 21.61 -18.07 1.58
N LEU A 278 20.93 -17.19 0.84
CA LEU A 278 19.53 -16.85 1.10
C LEU A 278 18.56 -18.01 0.81
N THR A 279 18.90 -18.94 -0.09
CA THR A 279 17.93 -19.91 -0.62
C THR A 279 18.27 -21.36 -0.29
N SER A 280 19.38 -21.88 -0.83
CA SER A 280 19.64 -23.32 -0.96
C SER A 280 21.09 -23.70 -0.67
N LEU A 281 21.81 -22.92 0.15
CA LEU A 281 23.18 -23.24 0.52
C LEU A 281 23.20 -24.51 1.35
N LYS A 282 24.21 -25.34 1.13
CA LYS A 282 24.50 -26.52 1.93
C LYS A 282 25.87 -26.41 2.61
N ASP A 283 26.01 -27.02 3.77
CA ASP A 283 27.29 -27.14 4.47
C ASP A 283 28.18 -28.26 3.87
N ALA A 284 29.36 -28.48 4.47
CA ALA A 284 30.29 -29.52 4.05
C ALA A 284 29.74 -30.96 4.21
N ASN A 285 28.68 -31.13 5.00
CA ASN A 285 28.03 -32.42 5.28
C ASN A 285 26.73 -32.59 4.47
N ASP A 286 26.50 -31.75 3.45
CA ASP A 286 25.29 -31.72 2.62
C ASP A 286 23.99 -31.33 3.36
N ASN A 287 24.09 -30.76 4.57
CA ASN A 287 22.94 -30.23 5.29
C ASN A 287 22.51 -28.88 4.73
N GLN A 288 21.19 -28.66 4.60
CA GLN A 288 20.64 -27.38 4.16
C GLN A 288 20.83 -26.30 5.23
N ILE A 289 21.54 -25.23 4.87
CA ILE A 289 21.77 -24.04 5.70
C ILE A 289 21.24 -22.76 5.05
N GLY A 290 20.65 -22.85 3.86
CA GLY A 290 20.03 -21.71 3.18
C GLY A 290 18.82 -21.17 3.96
N ILE A 291 18.75 -19.86 4.17
CA ILE A 291 17.77 -19.23 5.08
C ILE A 291 16.33 -19.56 4.67
N ARG A 292 15.96 -19.38 3.38
CA ARG A 292 14.63 -19.74 2.87
C ARG A 292 14.30 -21.20 3.10
N THR A 293 15.25 -22.11 2.89
CA THR A 293 14.99 -23.54 3.10
C THR A 293 14.71 -23.83 4.58
N LEU A 294 15.49 -23.24 5.47
CA LEU A 294 15.27 -23.37 6.92
C LEU A 294 13.93 -22.78 7.36
N VAL A 295 13.56 -21.60 6.87
CA VAL A 295 12.30 -20.94 7.24
C VAL A 295 11.09 -21.64 6.60
N VAL A 296 11.08 -21.77 5.27
CA VAL A 296 9.91 -22.22 4.49
C VAL A 296 9.73 -23.73 4.54
N HIS A 297 10.82 -24.50 4.45
CA HIS A 297 10.74 -25.97 4.38
C HIS A 297 10.93 -26.66 5.73
N HIS A 298 11.73 -26.08 6.64
CA HIS A 298 11.94 -26.64 7.98
C HIS A 298 11.16 -25.93 9.08
N GLY A 299 10.40 -24.87 8.76
CA GLY A 299 9.53 -24.18 9.72
C GLY A 299 10.27 -23.46 10.86
N ARG A 300 11.55 -23.12 10.66
CA ARG A 300 12.33 -22.39 11.68
C ARG A 300 12.00 -20.91 11.67
N PHE A 301 12.05 -20.28 12.85
CA PHE A 301 11.92 -18.83 12.93
C PHE A 301 13.19 -18.13 12.49
N LEU A 302 13.06 -16.92 11.94
CA LEU A 302 14.22 -16.18 11.42
C LEU A 302 15.18 -15.76 12.53
N ASP A 303 14.68 -15.43 13.71
CA ASP A 303 15.46 -15.11 14.91
C ASP A 303 16.25 -16.32 15.46
N ASP A 304 15.84 -17.56 15.18
CA ASP A 304 16.66 -18.74 15.48
C ASP A 304 17.83 -18.90 14.49
N ILE A 305 17.65 -18.47 13.24
CA ILE A 305 18.63 -18.62 12.15
C ILE A 305 19.61 -17.45 12.13
N VAL A 306 19.12 -16.23 12.37
CA VAL A 306 19.85 -14.97 12.41
C VAL A 306 19.52 -14.28 13.74
N PRO A 307 20.18 -14.67 14.85
CA PRO A 307 19.81 -14.22 16.20
C PRO A 307 20.07 -12.74 16.46
N ASP A 308 21.10 -12.18 15.83
CA ASP A 308 21.43 -10.77 15.97
C ASP A 308 20.44 -9.86 15.24
N SER A 309 19.94 -8.82 15.92
CA SER A 309 18.94 -7.93 15.35
C SER A 309 19.49 -6.99 14.28
N ASP A 310 20.77 -6.61 14.37
CA ASP A 310 21.40 -5.74 13.37
C ASP A 310 21.73 -6.52 12.09
N ASP A 311 22.06 -7.81 12.21
CA ASP A 311 22.15 -8.72 11.08
C ASP A 311 20.80 -8.90 10.38
N ARG A 312 19.69 -9.04 11.14
CA ARG A 312 18.34 -9.08 10.55
C ARG A 312 17.96 -7.77 9.85
N ARG A 313 18.29 -6.61 10.43
CA ARG A 313 18.10 -5.32 9.76
C ARG A 313 18.89 -5.23 8.46
N SER A 314 20.15 -5.66 8.49
CA SER A 314 21.02 -5.68 7.30
C SER A 314 20.47 -6.61 6.22
N LEU A 315 19.96 -7.78 6.60
CA LEU A 315 19.25 -8.70 5.70
C LEU A 315 18.02 -8.04 5.06
N PHE A 316 17.19 -7.32 5.84
CA PHE A 316 16.01 -6.67 5.28
C PHE A 316 16.35 -5.50 4.35
N ARG A 317 17.40 -4.72 4.64
CA ARG A 317 17.92 -3.71 3.70
C ARG A 317 18.39 -4.36 2.40
N GLU A 318 19.13 -5.46 2.51
CA GLU A 318 19.61 -6.22 1.36
C GLU A 318 18.44 -6.70 0.48
N LEU A 319 17.42 -7.32 1.07
CA LEU A 319 16.24 -7.80 0.34
C LEU A 319 15.45 -6.65 -0.30
N GLN A 320 15.33 -5.50 0.37
CA GLN A 320 14.68 -4.32 -0.19
C GLN A 320 15.44 -3.77 -1.39
N ILE A 321 16.78 -3.72 -1.35
CA ILE A 321 17.60 -3.27 -2.48
C ILE A 321 17.32 -4.15 -3.71
N TYR A 322 17.25 -5.47 -3.53
CA TYR A 322 16.94 -6.39 -4.62
C TYR A 322 15.56 -6.13 -5.22
N ALA A 323 14.53 -6.04 -4.37
CA ALA A 323 13.16 -5.80 -4.83
C ALA A 323 13.01 -4.43 -5.53
N SER A 324 13.55 -3.37 -4.92
CA SER A 324 13.44 -2.00 -5.41
C SER A 324 14.22 -1.79 -6.71
N SER A 325 15.35 -2.47 -6.91
CA SER A 325 16.10 -2.40 -8.16
C SER A 325 15.31 -3.01 -9.32
N VAL A 326 14.65 -4.15 -9.12
CA VAL A 326 13.82 -4.78 -10.14
C VAL A 326 12.56 -3.95 -10.42
N LEU A 327 11.87 -3.50 -9.35
CA LEU A 327 10.68 -2.65 -9.48
C LEU A 327 10.99 -1.33 -10.17
N GLY A 328 12.12 -0.68 -9.84
CA GLY A 328 12.54 0.55 -10.51
C GLY A 328 12.75 0.36 -12.01
N ASP A 329 13.42 -0.73 -12.42
CA ASP A 329 13.57 -1.06 -13.84
C ASP A 329 12.22 -1.40 -14.50
N MET A 330 11.30 -2.09 -13.80
CA MET A 330 9.95 -2.38 -14.33
C MET A 330 9.14 -1.10 -14.53
N LEU A 331 9.14 -0.18 -13.56
CA LEU A 331 8.44 1.10 -13.65
C LEU A 331 8.99 1.97 -14.78
N ALA A 332 10.31 2.01 -14.95
CA ALA A 332 10.96 2.71 -16.05
C ALA A 332 10.63 2.13 -17.45
N ASN A 333 10.16 0.89 -17.51
CA ASN A 333 9.85 0.17 -18.74
C ASN A 333 8.40 -0.36 -18.74
N ALA A 334 7.48 0.34 -18.07
CA ALA A 334 6.12 -0.14 -17.80
C ALA A 334 5.31 -0.48 -19.06
N THR A 335 5.61 0.16 -20.20
CA THR A 335 4.92 -0.05 -21.48
C THR A 335 5.36 -1.29 -22.24
N MET A 336 6.37 -2.03 -21.75
CA MET A 336 6.85 -3.26 -22.39
C MET A 336 5.88 -4.42 -22.16
N SER A 337 5.86 -5.34 -23.13
CA SER A 337 5.43 -6.72 -22.91
C SER A 337 6.40 -7.46 -21.99
N TRP A 338 5.97 -8.57 -21.40
CA TRP A 338 6.84 -9.39 -20.56
C TRP A 338 8.04 -9.94 -21.35
N ALA A 339 7.81 -10.35 -22.60
CA ALA A 339 8.87 -10.89 -23.47
C ALA A 339 9.97 -9.85 -23.76
N GLU A 340 9.60 -8.59 -24.00
CA GLU A 340 10.57 -7.50 -24.19
C GLU A 340 11.37 -7.23 -22.91
N PHE A 341 10.73 -7.32 -21.75
CA PHE A 341 11.41 -7.18 -20.46
C PHE A 341 12.37 -8.34 -20.14
N GLU A 342 12.02 -9.57 -20.54
CA GLU A 342 12.95 -10.70 -20.48
C GLU A 342 14.16 -10.49 -21.38
N GLU A 343 13.98 -9.91 -22.57
CA GLU A 343 15.10 -9.57 -23.44
C GLU A 343 15.96 -8.45 -22.85
N LEU A 344 15.36 -7.43 -22.23
CA LEU A 344 16.10 -6.43 -21.47
C LEU A 344 16.99 -7.06 -20.39
N ARG A 345 16.48 -8.07 -19.66
CA ARG A 345 17.28 -8.82 -18.69
C ARG A 345 18.44 -9.57 -19.34
N ASN A 346 18.23 -10.16 -20.50
CA ASN A 346 19.31 -10.83 -21.25
C ASN A 346 20.37 -9.84 -21.71
N ILE A 347 19.98 -8.67 -22.21
CA ILE A 347 20.89 -7.58 -22.57
C ILE A 347 21.71 -7.15 -21.34
N LYS A 348 21.07 -6.95 -20.18
CA LYS A 348 21.77 -6.61 -18.93
C LYS A 348 22.79 -7.71 -18.55
N LYS A 349 22.41 -8.99 -18.59
CA LYS A 349 23.32 -10.12 -18.32
C LYS A 349 24.51 -10.15 -19.30
N ASN A 350 24.24 -10.01 -20.59
CA ASN A 350 25.28 -9.96 -21.63
C ASN A 350 26.25 -8.79 -21.40
N SER A 351 25.75 -7.62 -21.02
CA SER A 351 26.58 -6.44 -20.70
C SER A 351 27.49 -6.65 -19.50
N LEU A 352 27.08 -7.53 -18.57
CA LEU A 352 27.88 -7.97 -17.42
C LEU A 352 28.83 -9.13 -17.77
N GLY A 353 28.74 -9.70 -18.96
CA GLY A 353 29.54 -10.84 -19.42
C GLY A 353 29.19 -12.17 -18.75
N VAL A 354 27.91 -12.40 -18.44
CA VAL A 354 27.38 -13.61 -17.76
C VAL A 354 26.30 -14.32 -18.55
#